data_AF-A0AA91JUU4-F1
#
_entry.id   AF-A0AA91JUU4-F1
#
_cell.length_a   1.000
_cell.length_b   1.000
_cell.length_c   1.000
_cell.angle_alpha   90.00
_cell.angle_beta   90.00
_cell.angle_gamma   90.00
#
_symmetry.space_group_name_H-M   'P 1'
#
loop_
_entity.id
_entity.type
_entity.pdbx_description
1 polymer ?
#
loop_
_entity_poly.entity_id
_entity_poly.type
_entity_poly.pdbx_seq_one_letter_code
_entity_poly.pdbx_strand_id
1 'polypeptide(L)'
;MQTPKSEQTQPQVKETAKQDNWYLVNVSSKKRDVFYRYLDIAITQYKLQDLIVKVEVPQDSVYEDVVLVNLRNYQQGYSHLKKLPHFQTMERRPLTSQQVSRMLGAK
;
A
#
# COMPACT_ATOMS: atom_id res chain seq x y z
N MET A 1 -41.71 39.78 -16.61
CA MET A 1 -41.86 38.36 -16.27
C MET A 1 -40.66 37.95 -15.43
N GLN A 2 -40.89 37.62 -14.15
CA GLN A 2 -39.87 37.04 -13.27
C GLN A 2 -39.88 35.52 -13.45
N THR A 3 -38.69 34.94 -13.63
CA THR A 3 -38.38 33.55 -13.28
C THR A 3 -36.94 33.51 -12.75
N PRO A 4 -36.71 33.12 -11.49
CA PRO A 4 -35.40 32.78 -10.95
C PRO A 4 -35.16 31.27 -11.07
N LYS A 5 -33.91 30.82 -11.28
CA LYS A 5 -33.38 29.45 -11.12
C LYS A 5 -31.94 29.42 -11.67
N SER A 6 -30.90 28.89 -11.03
CA SER A 6 -30.75 28.26 -9.73
C SER A 6 -29.31 28.48 -9.29
N GLU A 7 -29.13 29.00 -8.09
CA GLU A 7 -27.93 28.78 -7.31
C GLU A 7 -27.95 27.30 -6.90
N GLN A 8 -27.04 26.50 -7.44
CA GLN A 8 -26.81 25.15 -6.92
C GLN A 8 -25.43 25.14 -6.28
N THR A 9 -25.40 25.70 -5.08
CA THR A 9 -24.41 25.39 -4.05
C THR A 9 -24.48 23.90 -3.78
N GLN A 10 -23.40 23.18 -4.08
CA GLN A 10 -23.19 21.86 -3.51
C GLN A 10 -21.85 21.89 -2.79
N PRO A 11 -21.83 21.70 -1.45
CA PRO A 11 -20.58 21.41 -0.77
C PRO A 11 -20.12 20.03 -1.24
N GLN A 12 -19.10 19.98 -2.10
CA GLN A 12 -18.34 18.76 -2.30
C GLN A 12 -17.56 18.50 -1.01
N VAL A 13 -18.21 17.85 -0.06
CA VAL A 13 -17.54 17.00 0.90
C VAL A 13 -16.85 15.94 0.05
N LYS A 14 -15.58 16.19 -0.30
CA LYS A 14 -14.67 15.15 -0.79
C LYS A 14 -14.51 14.19 0.38
N GLU A 15 -15.43 13.25 0.45
CA GLU A 15 -15.26 11.97 1.10
C GLU A 15 -13.84 11.52 0.74
N THR A 16 -12.97 11.49 1.74
CA THR A 16 -11.58 11.06 1.59
C THR A 16 -11.62 9.62 1.13
N ALA A 17 -11.68 9.40 -0.19
CA ALA A 17 -11.44 8.11 -0.81
C ALA A 17 -10.13 7.64 -0.20
N LYS A 18 -10.21 6.60 0.65
CA LYS A 18 -9.04 5.99 1.28
C LYS A 18 -8.12 5.60 0.14
N GLN A 19 -7.11 6.43 -0.12
CA GLN A 19 -6.16 6.18 -1.20
C GLN A 19 -5.52 4.82 -0.91
N ASP A 20 -5.80 3.87 -1.78
CA ASP A 20 -5.36 2.48 -1.65
C ASP A 20 -4.01 2.35 -2.34
N ASN A 21 -2.98 2.94 -1.72
CA ASN A 21 -1.66 3.03 -2.33
C ASN A 21 -0.86 1.76 -2.04
N TRP A 22 -0.90 0.83 -2.98
CA TRP A 22 -0.12 -0.41 -2.94
C TRP A 22 1.25 -0.24 -3.55
N TYR A 23 2.29 -0.74 -2.88
CA TYR A 23 3.66 -0.69 -3.36
C TYR A 23 4.29 -2.08 -3.36
N LEU A 24 5.20 -2.30 -4.32
CA LEU A 24 6.04 -3.49 -4.38
C LEU A 24 7.28 -3.28 -3.52
N VAL A 25 7.52 -4.21 -2.60
CA VAL A 25 8.75 -4.30 -1.84
C VAL A 25 9.49 -5.55 -2.31
N ASN A 26 10.68 -5.36 -2.87
CA ASN A 26 11.58 -6.47 -3.16
C ASN A 26 12.40 -6.80 -1.93
N VAL A 27 12.55 -8.08 -1.66
CA VAL A 27 13.35 -8.62 -0.56
C VAL A 27 14.51 -9.47 -1.08
N SER A 28 15.45 -9.81 -0.20
CA SER A 28 16.52 -10.75 -0.54
C SER A 28 15.96 -12.12 -0.91
N SER A 29 16.64 -12.82 -1.81
CA SER A 29 16.12 -14.07 -2.36
C SER A 29 15.80 -15.12 -1.31
N LYS A 30 14.58 -15.69 -1.39
CA LYS A 30 14.03 -16.69 -0.46
C LYS A 30 13.93 -16.22 0.99
N LYS A 31 13.91 -14.89 1.22
CA LYS A 31 13.80 -14.29 2.56
C LYS A 31 12.44 -13.63 2.82
N ARG A 32 11.46 -13.80 1.93
CA ARG A 32 10.12 -13.21 2.06
C ARG A 32 9.45 -13.48 3.41
N ASP A 33 9.44 -14.74 3.85
CA ASP A 33 8.82 -15.11 5.13
C ASP A 33 9.56 -14.50 6.33
N VAL A 34 10.88 -14.43 6.26
CA VAL A 34 11.72 -13.83 7.31
C VAL A 34 11.49 -12.32 7.37
N PHE A 35 11.46 -11.66 6.21
CA PHE A 35 11.11 -10.24 6.11
C PHE A 35 9.73 -9.97 6.69
N TYR A 36 8.73 -10.78 6.35
CA TYR A 36 7.36 -10.64 6.85
C TYR A 36 7.30 -10.69 8.38
N ARG A 37 8.03 -11.61 9.03
CA ARG A 37 8.12 -11.66 10.50
C ARG A 37 8.71 -10.40 11.10
N TYR A 38 9.80 -9.86 10.52
CA TYR A 38 10.38 -8.60 10.99
C TYR A 38 9.45 -7.41 10.77
N LEU A 39 8.71 -7.40 9.66
CA LEU A 39 7.72 -6.38 9.36
C LEU A 39 6.58 -6.40 10.37
N ASP A 40 6.03 -7.57 10.68
CA ASP A 40 4.95 -7.74 11.68
C ASP A 40 5.39 -7.26 13.09
N ILE A 41 6.61 -7.65 13.50
CA ILE A 41 7.23 -7.15 14.73
C ILE A 41 7.36 -5.63 14.71
N ALA A 42 7.84 -5.04 13.60
CA ALA A 42 8.01 -3.60 13.49
C ALA A 42 6.67 -2.85 13.50
N ILE A 43 5.64 -3.36 12.83
CA ILE A 43 4.29 -2.77 12.85
C ILE A 43 3.78 -2.73 14.29
N THR A 44 3.94 -3.81 15.04
CA THR A 44 3.50 -3.90 16.43
C THR A 44 4.32 -3.00 17.34
N GLN A 45 5.64 -3.07 17.27
CA GLN A 45 6.55 -2.34 18.15
C GLN A 45 6.48 -0.82 17.95
N TYR A 46 6.40 -0.36 16.71
CA TYR A 46 6.38 1.07 16.37
C TYR A 46 4.97 1.62 16.13
N LYS A 47 3.93 0.80 16.36
CA LYS A 47 2.51 1.16 16.18
C LYS A 47 2.23 1.73 14.78
N LEU A 48 2.65 1.01 13.74
CA LEU A 48 2.57 1.47 12.35
C LEU A 48 1.25 1.13 11.66
N GLN A 49 0.22 0.67 12.38
CA GLN A 49 -1.05 0.22 11.78
C GLN A 49 -1.80 1.36 11.05
N ASP A 50 -1.63 2.61 11.50
CA ASP A 50 -2.18 3.78 10.82
C ASP A 50 -1.41 4.12 9.52
N LEU A 51 -0.15 3.69 9.41
CA LEU A 51 0.71 3.94 8.25
C LEU A 51 0.68 2.79 7.24
N ILE A 52 0.84 1.56 7.71
CA ILE A 52 0.86 0.31 6.95
C ILE A 52 -0.50 -0.37 7.17
N VAL A 53 -1.40 -0.17 6.21
CA VAL A 53 -2.80 -0.57 6.35
C VAL A 53 -2.97 -2.07 6.15
N LYS A 54 -2.22 -2.64 5.19
CA LYS A 54 -2.24 -4.06 4.82
C LYS A 54 -0.90 -4.50 4.27
N VAL A 55 -0.62 -5.78 4.42
CA VAL A 55 0.52 -6.46 3.82
C VAL A 55 0.00 -7.74 3.19
N GLU A 56 0.34 -7.99 1.93
CA GLU A 56 -0.11 -9.17 1.20
C GLU A 56 1.06 -9.81 0.44
N VAL A 57 0.96 -11.12 0.22
CA VAL A 57 1.94 -11.87 -0.56
C VAL A 57 1.33 -12.20 -1.92
N PRO A 58 1.98 -11.82 -3.04
CA PRO A 58 1.53 -12.23 -4.37
C PRO A 58 1.43 -13.76 -4.50
N GLN A 59 0.41 -14.23 -5.20
CA GLN A 59 0.14 -15.66 -5.35
C GLN A 59 1.08 -16.34 -6.36
N ASP A 60 1.46 -15.63 -7.43
CA ASP A 60 2.29 -16.18 -8.49
C ASP A 60 3.76 -16.31 -8.05
N SER A 61 4.38 -17.45 -8.36
CA SER A 61 5.78 -17.75 -8.02
C SER A 61 6.78 -16.81 -8.68
N VAL A 62 6.42 -16.14 -9.79
CA VAL A 62 7.30 -15.12 -10.39
C VAL A 62 7.58 -13.94 -9.45
N TYR A 63 6.80 -13.81 -8.37
CA TYR A 63 6.92 -12.80 -7.34
C TYR A 63 7.43 -13.39 -6.00
N GLU A 64 8.21 -14.48 -6.05
CA GLU A 64 8.71 -15.19 -4.86
C GLU A 64 9.45 -14.28 -3.85
N ASP A 65 10.11 -13.23 -4.35
CA ASP A 65 10.90 -12.28 -3.55
C ASP A 65 10.23 -10.91 -3.40
N VAL A 66 8.90 -10.86 -3.53
CA VAL A 66 8.10 -9.64 -3.49
C VAL A 66 7.05 -9.70 -2.39
N VAL A 67 6.84 -8.56 -1.73
CA VAL A 67 5.73 -8.32 -0.79
C VAL A 67 4.97 -7.07 -1.25
N LEU A 68 3.64 -7.11 -1.13
CA LEU A 68 2.77 -5.97 -1.37
C LEU A 68 2.48 -5.26 -0.04
N VAL A 69 2.69 -3.95 0.00
CA VAL A 69 2.39 -3.13 1.18
C VAL A 69 1.44 -2.00 0.80
N ASN A 70 0.36 -1.85 1.56
CA ASN A 70 -0.57 -0.73 1.42
C ASN A 70 -0.18 0.37 2.41
N LEU A 71 0.10 1.57 1.89
CA LEU A 71 0.65 2.68 2.68
C LEU A 71 -0.23 3.91 2.61
N ARG A 72 -0.44 4.57 3.76
CA ARG A 72 -1.03 5.93 3.79
C ARG A 72 -0.06 7.00 3.30
N ASN A 73 1.24 6.79 3.54
CA ASN A 73 2.28 7.74 3.16
C ASN A 73 3.55 7.00 2.72
N TYR A 74 3.95 7.20 1.47
CA TYR A 74 5.12 6.55 0.89
C TYR A 74 6.42 6.88 1.64
N GLN A 75 6.68 8.15 1.93
CA GLN A 75 7.95 8.58 2.51
C GLN A 75 8.15 8.01 3.92
N GLN A 76 7.11 8.09 4.75
CA GLN A 76 7.15 7.51 6.10
C GLN A 76 7.27 5.99 6.02
N GLY A 77 6.45 5.32 5.21
CA GLY A 77 6.49 3.87 5.04
C GLY A 77 7.87 3.38 4.60
N TYR A 78 8.43 4.00 3.56
CA TYR A 78 9.78 3.72 3.08
C TYR A 78 10.84 3.89 4.18
N SER A 79 10.72 4.93 5.02
CA SER A 79 11.70 5.20 6.08
C SER A 79 11.75 4.12 7.16
N HIS A 80 10.64 3.42 7.39
CA HIS A 80 10.56 2.27 8.29
C HIS A 80 11.01 0.99 7.58
N LEU A 81 10.46 0.72 6.38
CA LEU A 81 10.72 -0.52 5.63
C LEU A 81 12.20 -0.68 5.27
N LYS A 82 12.89 0.40 4.89
CA LYS A 82 14.32 0.35 4.52
C LYS A 82 15.26 -0.08 5.65
N LYS A 83 14.79 -0.05 6.90
CA LYS A 83 15.56 -0.45 8.10
C LYS A 83 15.38 -1.93 8.42
N LEU A 84 14.42 -2.61 7.78
CA LEU A 84 14.13 -4.00 8.06
C LEU A 84 15.17 -4.92 7.42
N PRO A 85 15.54 -6.03 8.08
CA PRO A 85 16.38 -7.06 7.48
C PRO A 85 15.80 -7.58 6.17
N HIS A 86 16.66 -7.85 5.19
CA HIS A 86 16.31 -8.36 3.87
C HIS A 86 15.54 -7.41 2.95
N PHE A 87 15.26 -6.18 3.36
CA PHE A 87 14.78 -5.15 2.43
C PHE A 87 15.80 -4.94 1.29
N GLN A 88 15.35 -4.85 0.05
CA GLN A 88 16.18 -4.47 -1.10
C GLN A 88 15.72 -3.12 -1.65
N THR A 89 14.52 -3.07 -2.19
CA THR A 89 13.98 -1.89 -2.86
C THR A 89 12.48 -1.80 -2.67
N MET A 90 11.96 -0.60 -2.91
CA MET A 90 10.52 -0.37 -3.00
C MET A 90 10.24 0.51 -4.21
N GLU A 91 9.27 0.11 -5.02
CA GLU A 91 8.87 0.87 -6.19
C GLU A 91 8.28 2.21 -5.78
N ARG A 92 8.69 3.29 -6.46
CA ARG A 92 8.23 4.66 -6.13
C ARG A 92 6.79 4.93 -6.54
N ARG A 93 6.32 4.22 -7.57
CA ARG A 93 4.98 4.38 -8.11
C ARG A 93 4.05 3.35 -7.47
N PRO A 94 2.88 3.77 -6.97
CA PRO A 94 1.89 2.82 -6.49
C PRO A 94 1.37 1.98 -7.67
N LEU A 95 0.97 0.75 -7.35
CA LEU A 95 0.30 -0.15 -8.28
C LEU A 95 -1.11 0.34 -8.58
N THR A 96 -1.56 0.09 -9.80
CA THR A 96 -2.97 0.18 -10.15
C THR A 96 -3.77 -0.94 -9.48
N SER A 97 -5.06 -0.71 -9.23
CA SER A 97 -5.96 -1.73 -8.68
C SER A 97 -5.95 -3.03 -9.51
N GLN A 98 -5.87 -2.91 -10.83
CA GLN A 98 -5.78 -4.05 -11.74
C GLN A 98 -4.50 -4.88 -11.52
N GLN A 99 -3.36 -4.23 -11.29
CA GLN A 99 -2.11 -4.93 -10.99
C GLN A 99 -2.19 -5.65 -9.64
N VAL A 100 -2.72 -5.00 -8.61
CA VAL A 100 -2.92 -5.61 -7.29
C VAL A 100 -3.83 -6.83 -7.40
N SER A 101 -4.99 -6.69 -8.05
CA SER A 101 -5.94 -7.79 -8.26
C SER A 101 -5.27 -8.98 -8.94
N ARG A 102 -4.53 -8.75 -10.03
CA ARG A 102 -3.81 -9.83 -10.74
C ARG A 102 -2.77 -10.52 -9.87
N MET A 103 -1.97 -9.75 -9.12
CA MET A 103 -0.92 -10.31 -8.26
C MET A 103 -1.47 -11.13 -7.09
N LEU A 104 -2.66 -10.77 -6.59
CA LEU A 104 -3.37 -11.49 -5.55
C LEU A 104 -4.24 -12.65 -6.10
N GLY A 105 -4.22 -12.90 -7.41
CA GLY A 105 -4.98 -13.97 -8.05
C GLY A 105 -6.48 -13.72 -8.18
N ALA A 106 -6.93 -12.48 -7.97
CA ALA A 106 -8.30 -12.09 -8.23
C ALA A 106 -8.51 -11.90 -9.75
N LYS A 107 -9.47 -12.67 -10.30
CA LYS A 107 -9.84 -12.70 -11.72
C LYS A 107 -10.66 -11.49 -12.14
#